data_AF-A0A452ZMH0-F1
#
_entry.id   AF-A0A452ZMH0-F1
#
_cell.length_a   1.000
_cell.length_b   1.000
_cell.length_c   1.000
_cell.angle_alpha   90.00
_cell.angle_beta   90.00
_cell.angle_gamma   90.00
#
_symmetry.space_group_name_H-M   'P 1'
#
loop_
_entity.id
_entity.type
_entity.pdbx_description
1 polymer ?
#
loop_
_entity_poly.entity_id
_entity_poly.type
_entity_poly.pdbx_seq_one_letter_code
_entity_poly.pdbx_strand_id
1 'polypeptide(L)'
;MRTAALPTFRKLYGRIETDIMASDEITVVIQNNYNTYSFGGTKAVVLSTASWIGGKNNFIGVAYVAVGGICLLLAMGFVVLYVVKPRALGDPAYLSWNKEAAEYSH
;
A
#
# COMPACT_ATOMS: atom_id res chain seq x y z
N MET A 1 -3.49 -19.36 -21.84
CA MET A 1 -4.40 -18.21 -21.68
C MET A 1 -4.36 -17.77 -20.22
N ARG A 2 -4.05 -16.50 -19.92
CA ARG A 2 -4.06 -15.99 -18.53
C ARG A 2 -5.38 -15.27 -18.26
N THR A 3 -6.18 -15.82 -17.34
CA THR A 3 -7.44 -15.24 -16.87
C THR A 3 -7.18 -14.12 -15.86
N ALA A 4 -8.07 -13.13 -15.81
CA ALA A 4 -7.99 -12.04 -14.84
C ALA A 4 -8.67 -12.46 -13.53
N ALA A 5 -8.18 -11.94 -12.41
CA ALA A 5 -8.74 -12.22 -11.09
C ALA A 5 -9.93 -11.31 -10.72
N LEU A 6 -10.08 -10.17 -11.40
CA LEU A 6 -11.13 -9.17 -11.14
C LEU A 6 -11.99 -8.94 -12.40
N PRO A 7 -13.25 -8.50 -12.25
CA PRO A 7 -14.14 -8.20 -13.37
C PRO A 7 -13.65 -6.99 -14.20
N THR A 8 -12.99 -6.03 -13.55
CA THR A 8 -12.29 -4.94 -14.22
C THR A 8 -10.82 -5.31 -14.39
N PHE A 9 -10.40 -5.49 -15.63
CA PHE A 9 -9.04 -5.91 -15.94
C PHE A 9 -8.51 -5.23 -17.18
N ARG A 10 -7.18 -5.18 -17.27
CA ARG A 10 -6.46 -4.67 -18.44
C ARG A 10 -5.63 -5.82 -19.01
N LYS A 11 -5.64 -5.97 -20.33
CA LYS A 11 -4.74 -6.88 -21.04
C LYS A 11 -3.86 -6.05 -21.97
N LEU A 12 -2.58 -6.42 -22.03
CA LEU A 12 -1.65 -5.81 -22.97
C LEU A 12 -2.06 -6.23 -24.38
N TYR A 13 -2.37 -5.24 -25.23
CA TYR A 13 -2.62 -5.46 -26.65
C TYR A 13 -1.32 -5.34 -27.45
N GLY A 14 -0.50 -4.33 -27.14
CA GLY A 14 0.80 -4.10 -27.74
C GLY A 14 1.60 -3.07 -26.94
N ARG A 15 2.89 -2.96 -27.26
CA ARG A 15 3.82 -1.99 -26.70
C ARG A 15 4.45 -1.20 -27.84
N ILE A 16 4.58 0.10 -27.64
CA ILE A 16 5.35 0.97 -28.52
C ILE A 16 6.77 1.01 -27.94
N GLU A 17 7.75 0.56 -28.71
CA GLU A 17 9.17 0.48 -28.29
C GLU A 17 9.97 1.75 -28.66
N THR A 18 9.32 2.71 -29.32
CA THR A 18 9.91 4.02 -29.65
C THR A 18 9.39 5.09 -28.70
N ASP A 19 10.22 6.09 -28.42
CA ASP A 19 9.84 7.23 -27.60
C ASP A 19 8.89 8.14 -28.38
N ILE A 20 7.81 8.53 -27.71
CA ILE A 20 6.77 9.39 -28.26
C ILE A 20 6.98 10.78 -27.68
N MET A 21 7.12 11.78 -28.54
CA MET A 21 7.33 13.16 -28.13
C MET A 21 6.01 13.87 -27.85
N ALA A 22 6.09 14.96 -27.08
CA ALA A 22 4.94 15.83 -26.91
C ALA A 22 4.55 16.40 -28.29
N SER A 23 3.26 16.29 -28.63
CA SER A 23 2.66 16.65 -29.93
C SER A 23 2.68 15.57 -31.02
N ASP A 24 3.17 14.36 -30.75
CA ASP A 24 2.98 13.25 -31.68
C ASP A 24 1.50 12.80 -31.71
N GLU A 25 0.95 12.64 -32.91
CA GLU A 25 -0.42 12.17 -33.11
C GLU A 25 -0.45 10.65 -33.29
N ILE A 26 -1.24 9.96 -32.47
CA ILE A 26 -1.41 8.50 -32.53
C ILE A 26 -2.85 8.20 -32.92
N THR A 27 -3.04 7.66 -34.12
CA THR A 27 -4.36 7.19 -34.57
C THR A 27 -4.53 5.71 -34.22
N VAL A 28 -5.56 5.38 -33.44
CA VAL A 28 -5.93 4.00 -33.11
C VAL A 28 -7.23 3.65 -33.81
N VAL A 29 -7.16 2.78 -34.82
CA VAL A 29 -8.34 2.27 -35.53
C VAL A 29 -8.81 0.98 -34.88
N ILE A 30 -10.05 0.96 -34.39
CA ILE A 30 -10.62 -0.17 -33.64
C ILE A 30 -11.77 -0.77 -34.43
N GLN A 31 -11.68 -2.07 -34.73
CA GLN A 31 -12.82 -2.85 -35.23
C GLN A 31 -13.53 -3.55 -34.07
N ASN A 32 -14.83 -3.30 -33.93
CA ASN A 32 -15.62 -3.86 -32.85
C ASN A 32 -16.17 -5.26 -33.19
N ASN A 33 -15.33 -6.29 -33.04
CA ASN A 33 -15.73 -7.69 -33.23
C ASN A 33 -16.28 -8.37 -31.97
N TYR A 34 -16.22 -7.69 -30.81
CA TYR A 34 -16.65 -8.22 -29.52
C TYR A 34 -17.64 -7.27 -28.84
N ASN A 35 -18.92 -7.62 -28.94
CA ASN A 35 -20.01 -6.82 -28.43
C ASN A 35 -20.24 -7.09 -26.94
N THR A 36 -20.06 -6.04 -26.13
CA THR A 36 -20.23 -6.09 -24.67
C THR A 36 -21.66 -5.75 -24.21
N TYR A 37 -22.52 -5.35 -25.15
CA TYR A 37 -23.87 -4.86 -24.89
C TYR A 37 -24.80 -5.91 -24.27
N SER A 38 -24.66 -7.18 -24.66
CA SER A 38 -25.52 -8.27 -24.20
C SER A 38 -25.36 -8.61 -22.71
N PHE A 39 -24.21 -8.28 -22.12
CA PHE A 39 -23.91 -8.52 -20.71
C PHE A 39 -23.60 -7.23 -19.93
N GLY A 40 -23.95 -6.07 -20.50
CA GLY A 40 -23.79 -4.76 -19.85
C GLY A 40 -22.33 -4.34 -19.58
N GLY A 41 -21.37 -4.92 -20.29
CA GLY A 41 -19.94 -4.62 -20.10
C GLY A 41 -19.49 -3.36 -20.83
N THR A 42 -18.45 -2.72 -20.32
CA THR A 42 -17.74 -1.62 -20.99
C THR A 42 -16.38 -2.09 -21.50
N LYS A 43 -15.91 -1.46 -22.58
CA LYS A 43 -14.56 -1.69 -23.14
C LYS A 43 -13.91 -0.35 -23.44
N ALA A 44 -12.61 -0.26 -23.19
CA ALA A 44 -11.81 0.92 -23.46
C ALA A 44 -10.40 0.52 -23.88
N VAL A 45 -9.79 1.31 -24.76
CA VAL A 45 -8.36 1.25 -25.05
C VAL A 45 -7.67 2.30 -24.18
N VAL A 46 -6.63 1.89 -23.47
CA VAL A 46 -5.90 2.76 -22.54
C VAL A 46 -4.43 2.75 -22.90
N LEU A 47 -3.94 3.88 -23.41
CA LEU A 47 -2.52 4.14 -23.58
C LEU A 47 -1.93 4.56 -22.24
N SER A 48 -0.90 3.85 -21.79
CA SER A 48 -0.22 4.16 -20.53
C SER A 48 1.24 3.76 -20.58
N THR A 49 2.08 4.55 -19.93
CA THR A 49 3.46 4.20 -19.62
C THR A 49 3.51 3.24 -18.43
N ALA A 50 4.37 2.22 -18.51
CA ALA A 50 4.65 1.33 -17.39
C ALA A 50 5.97 1.75 -16.74
N SER A 51 5.96 1.88 -15.42
CA SER A 51 7.18 2.04 -14.61
C SER A 51 7.63 0.67 -14.07
N TRP A 52 8.77 0.63 -13.39
CA TRP A 52 9.23 -0.58 -12.67
C TRP A 52 8.12 -1.18 -11.79
N ILE A 53 7.40 -0.32 -11.06
CA ILE A 53 6.33 -0.71 -10.12
C ILE A 53 5.02 -1.06 -10.83
N GLY A 54 5.00 -0.97 -12.16
CA GLY A 54 3.85 -1.20 -13.02
C GLY A 54 3.18 0.11 -13.44
N GLY A 55 1.86 0.05 -13.62
CA GLY A 55 1.05 1.22 -13.98
C GLY A 55 0.88 2.20 -12.82
N LYS A 56 0.31 3.37 -13.12
CA LYS A 56 -0.01 4.40 -12.11
C LYS A 56 -0.90 3.82 -11.00
N ASN A 57 -0.34 3.72 -9.79
CA ASN A 57 -1.07 3.33 -8.60
C ASN A 57 -0.52 4.06 -7.36
N ASN A 58 -1.31 5.00 -6.81
CA ASN A 58 -0.92 5.78 -5.64
C ASN A 58 -1.10 5.01 -4.32
N PHE A 59 -1.81 3.87 -4.32
CA PHE A 59 -2.13 3.12 -3.12
C PHE A 59 -0.87 2.68 -2.36
N ILE A 60 0.12 2.15 -3.09
CA ILE A 60 1.36 1.64 -2.49
C ILE A 60 2.10 2.77 -1.77
N GLY A 61 2.27 3.93 -2.42
CA GLY A 61 2.94 5.09 -1.82
C GLY A 61 2.24 5.59 -0.56
N VAL A 62 0.91 5.71 -0.59
CA VAL A 62 0.11 6.12 0.57
C VAL A 62 0.21 5.10 1.71
N ALA A 63 0.16 3.80 1.40
CA ALA A 63 0.29 2.74 2.39
C ALA A 63 1.64 2.80 3.13
N TYR A 64 2.74 2.97 2.41
CA TYR A 64 4.07 3.10 3.02
C TYR A 64 4.19 4.34 3.92
N VAL A 65 3.68 5.49 3.46
CA VAL A 65 3.71 6.73 4.25
C VAL A 65 2.85 6.59 5.51
N ALA A 66 1.66 5.98 5.40
CA ALA A 66 0.78 5.76 6.53
C ALA A 66 1.41 4.84 7.59
N VAL A 67 1.95 3.69 7.16
CA VAL A 67 2.62 2.74 8.07
C VAL A 67 3.85 3.37 8.71
N GLY A 68 4.69 4.06 7.92
CA GLY A 68 5.85 4.78 8.44
C GLY A 68 5.46 5.85 9.45
N GLY A 69 4.39 6.60 9.20
CA GLY A 69 3.84 7.59 10.12
C GLY A 69 3.39 6.98 11.44
N ILE A 70 2.67 5.85 11.40
CA ILE A 70 2.26 5.13 12.62
C ILE A 70 3.48 4.66 13.41
N CYS A 71 4.47 4.06 12.75
CA CYS A 71 5.70 3.61 13.40
C CYS A 71 6.47 4.76 14.07
N LEU A 72 6.56 5.92 13.41
CA LEU A 72 7.20 7.11 13.98
C LEU A 72 6.46 7.66 15.19
N LEU A 73 5.13 7.71 15.15
CA LEU A 73 4.31 8.14 16.29
C LEU A 73 4.50 7.21 17.49
N LEU A 74 4.50 5.89 17.27
CA LEU A 74 4.75 4.90 18.33
C LEU A 74 6.17 5.02 18.89
N ALA A 75 7.18 5.20 18.03
CA ALA A 75 8.56 5.38 18.46
C ALA A 75 8.71 6.63 19.34
N MET A 76 8.13 7.75 18.94
CA MET A 76 8.12 8.97 19.77
C MET A 76 7.39 8.75 21.09
N GLY A 77 6.24 8.07 21.07
CA GLY A 77 5.51 7.73 22.30
C GLY A 77 6.34 6.89 23.27
N PHE A 78 7.03 5.86 22.78
CA PHE A 78 7.91 5.03 23.60
C PHE A 78 9.13 5.81 24.13
N VAL A 79 9.72 6.69 23.33
CA VAL A 79 10.83 7.54 23.78
C VAL A 79 10.37 8.48 24.89
N VAL A 80 9.20 9.12 24.75
CA VAL A 80 8.63 9.98 25.80
C VAL A 80 8.36 9.18 27.07
N LEU A 81 7.74 8.01 26.97
CA LEU A 81 7.48 7.15 28.14
C LEU A 81 8.78 6.71 28.83
N TYR A 82 9.81 6.36 28.05
CA TYR A 82 11.11 5.95 28.57
C TYR A 82 11.79 7.07 29.36
N VAL A 83 11.71 8.32 28.89
CA VAL A 83 12.32 9.49 29.54
C VAL A 83 11.51 9.94 30.77
N VAL A 84 10.18 9.93 30.72
CA VAL A 84 9.31 10.42 31.81
C VAL A 84 9.16 9.40 32.94
N LYS A 85 9.12 8.11 32.62
CA LYS A 85 8.99 7.00 33.58
C LYS A 85 10.11 5.97 33.35
N PRO A 86 11.38 6.34 33.59
CA PRO A 86 12.50 5.42 33.42
C PRO A 86 12.32 4.26 34.42
N ARG A 87 12.10 3.06 33.90
CA ARG A 87 12.03 1.84 34.70
C ARG A 87 13.34 1.09 34.57
N ALA A 88 13.96 0.76 35.70
CA ALA A 88 15.13 -0.10 35.71
C ALA A 88 14.76 -1.48 35.16
N LEU A 89 15.57 -1.97 34.21
CA LEU A 89 15.40 -3.29 33.63
C LEU A 89 15.63 -4.36 34.71
N GLY A 90 14.63 -5.21 34.95
CA GLY A 90 14.74 -6.31 35.91
C GLY A 90 14.58 -5.93 37.39
N ASP A 91 13.98 -4.78 37.70
CA ASP A 91 13.75 -4.35 39.08
C ASP A 91 12.90 -5.36 39.89
N PRO A 92 13.47 -6.01 40.95
CA PRO A 92 12.78 -6.98 41.79
C PRO A 92 11.60 -6.41 42.58
N ALA A 93 11.52 -5.10 42.76
CA ALA A 93 10.40 -4.45 43.45
C ALA A 93 9.07 -4.62 42.70
N TYR A 94 9.12 -4.92 41.40
CA TYR A 94 7.92 -5.15 40.59
C TYR A 94 7.49 -6.62 40.51
N LEU A 95 8.22 -7.56 41.13
CA LEU A 95 7.82 -8.96 41.21
C LEU A 95 6.53 -9.06 42.03
N SER A 96 5.55 -9.83 41.55
CA SER A 96 4.21 -9.88 42.14
C SER A 96 4.24 -10.23 43.63
N TRP A 97 5.05 -11.22 44.00
CA TRP A 97 5.20 -11.67 45.40
C TRP A 97 5.91 -10.65 46.31
N ASN A 98 6.77 -9.78 45.76
CA ASN A 98 7.38 -8.70 46.54
C ASN A 98 6.41 -7.53 46.77
N LYS A 99 5.45 -7.32 45.87
CA LYS A 99 4.40 -6.29 46.05
C LYS A 99 3.38 -6.70 47.11
N GLU A 100 2.94 -7.95 47.07
CA GLU A 100 1.98 -8.49 48.05
C GLU A 100 2.58 -8.52 49.46
N ALA A 101 3.86 -8.85 49.61
CA ALA A 101 4.55 -8.82 50.90
C ALA A 101 4.67 -7.41 51.49
N ALA A 102 4.85 -6.38 50.65
CA ALA A 102 4.87 -4.98 51.07
C ALA A 102 3.48 -4.48 51.49
N GLU A 103 2.43 -4.93 50.80
CA GLU A 103 1.04 -4.58 51.08
C GLU A 103 0.53 -5.20 52.40
N TYR A 104 0.99 -6.40 52.75
CA TYR A 104 0.68 -7.06 54.03
C TYR A 104 1.51 -6.56 55.23
N SER A 105 2.54 -5.74 55.01
CA SER A 105 3.40 -5.18 56.06
C SER A 105 2.93 -3.83 56.62
N HIS A 106 1.73 -3.40 56.22
CA HIS A 106 1.04 -2.19 56.69
C HIS A 106 -0.19 -2.51 57.54
#